data_AF-A0A8K0J094-F1
#
_entry.id   AF-A0A8K0J094-F1
#
_cell.length_a   1.000
_cell.length_b   1.000
_cell.length_c   1.000
_cell.angle_alpha   90.00
_cell.angle_beta   90.00
_cell.angle_gamma   90.00
#
_symmetry.space_group_name_H-M   'P 1'
#
loop_
_entity.id
_entity.type
_entity.pdbx_description
1 polymer ?
#
loop_
_entity_poly.entity_id
_entity_poly.type
_entity_poly.pdbx_seq_one_letter_code
_entity_poly.pdbx_strand_id
1 'polypeptide(L)' 'MLSFTNDSQGRNDLLDYAAEEGIPVTSTKAKPYSMDDNLAHCSYEAGMLEDPNLTSPEDMWTHTISPLKAPDTPSS' A
#
# COMPACT_ATOMS: atom_id res chain seq x y z
N MET A 1 13.33 25.40 6.08
CA MET A 1 13.31 24.00 6.59
C MET A 1 11.99 23.65 7.29
N LEU A 2 11.28 24.60 7.92
CA LEU A 2 9.96 24.39 8.54
C LEU A 2 8.74 24.47 7.58
N SER A 3 8.90 24.93 6.34
CA SER A 3 7.76 25.18 5.43
C SER A 3 7.19 23.90 4.81
N PHE A 4 8.05 22.97 4.38
CA PHE A 4 7.62 21.78 3.64
C PHE A 4 6.66 20.88 4.43
N THR A 5 6.88 20.74 5.75
CA THR A 5 6.02 19.94 6.63
C THR A 5 4.67 20.60 6.92
N ASN A 6 4.56 21.92 6.76
CA ASN A 6 3.34 22.67 7.09
C ASN A 6 2.36 22.69 5.91
N ASP A 7 2.87 22.62 4.67
CA ASP A 7 2.08 22.56 3.44
C ASP A 7 1.71 21.11 3.05
N SER A 8 2.34 20.11 3.68
CA SER A 8 2.17 18.67 3.38
C SER A 8 1.81 17.89 4.64
N GLN A 9 0.58 18.03 5.16
CA GLN A 9 0.20 17.47 6.47
C GLN A 9 -0.07 15.95 6.42
N GLY A 10 -0.04 15.34 5.24
CA GLY A 10 -0.14 13.89 5.11
C GLY A 10 -0.05 13.39 3.68
N ARG A 11 -0.23 12.07 3.53
CA ARG A 11 -0.16 11.36 2.23
C ARG A 11 -1.13 11.93 1.19
N ASN A 12 -2.33 12.35 1.60
CA ASN A 12 -3.33 12.87 0.66
C ASN A 12 -2.90 14.22 0.07
N ASP A 13 -2.39 15.13 0.88
CA ASP A 13 -1.90 16.44 0.43
C ASP A 13 -0.74 16.27 -0.55
N LEU A 14 0.17 15.32 -0.29
CA LEU A 14 1.28 14.99 -1.19
C LEU A 14 0.80 14.38 -2.52
N LEU A 15 -0.26 13.56 -2.49
CA LEU A 15 -0.85 13.01 -3.72
C LEU A 15 -1.55 14.08 -4.54
N ASP A 16 -2.22 15.04 -3.89
CA ASP A 16 -2.88 16.16 -4.55
C ASP A 16 -1.85 17.10 -5.17
N TYR A 17 -0.79 17.44 -4.44
CA TYR A 17 0.34 18.20 -4.96
C TYR A 17 1.00 17.51 -6.17
N ALA A 18 1.25 16.19 -6.08
CA ALA A 18 1.81 15.44 -7.20
C ALA A 18 0.90 15.47 -8.44
N ALA A 19 -0.43 15.42 -8.25
CA ALA A 19 -1.38 15.52 -9.34
C ALA A 19 -1.42 16.93 -9.96
N GLU A 20 -1.39 17.98 -9.14
CA GLU A 20 -1.36 19.39 -9.57
C GLU A 20 -0.10 19.72 -10.37
N GLU A 21 1.06 19.23 -9.92
CA GLU A 21 2.36 19.43 -10.57
C GLU A 21 2.65 18.41 -11.69
N GLY A 22 1.73 17.49 -11.96
CA GLY A 22 1.88 16.46 -13.00
C GLY A 22 3.01 15.45 -12.74
N ILE A 23 3.37 15.23 -11.48
CA ILE A 23 4.38 14.27 -11.04
C ILE A 23 3.74 12.86 -11.05
N PRO A 24 4.20 11.93 -11.88
CA PRO A 24 3.65 10.58 -11.91
C PRO A 24 4.02 9.83 -10.63
N VAL A 25 3.00 9.31 -9.94
CA VAL A 25 3.15 8.48 -8.73
C VAL A 25 2.34 7.19 -8.88
N THR A 26 2.86 6.09 -8.35
CA THR A 26 2.17 4.78 -8.33
C THR A 26 1.19 4.66 -7.16
N SER A 27 1.42 5.44 -6.11
CA SER A 27 0.55 5.53 -4.94
C SER A 27 -0.78 6.17 -5.31
N THR A 28 -1.88 5.56 -4.87
CA THR A 28 -3.24 6.08 -5.07
C THR A 28 -3.96 6.22 -3.74
N LYS A 29 -4.99 7.07 -3.71
CA LYS A 29 -5.91 7.18 -2.56
C LYS A 29 -6.71 5.88 -2.33
N ALA A 30 -6.87 5.04 -3.36
CA ALA A 30 -7.63 3.79 -3.31
C ALA A 30 -6.89 2.64 -2.61
N LYS A 31 -5.56 2.70 -2.51
CA LYS A 31 -4.74 1.77 -1.72
C LYS A 31 -4.21 2.50 -0.49
N PRO A 32 -5.00 2.64 0.58
CA PRO A 32 -4.68 3.50 1.71
C PRO A 32 -3.64 2.90 2.66
N TYR A 33 -2.84 1.92 2.23
CA TYR A 33 -1.77 1.30 3.01
C TYR A 33 -0.40 1.68 2.43
N SER A 34 0.61 1.64 3.29
CA SER A 34 2.02 1.67 2.90
C SER A 34 2.45 0.29 2.44
N MET A 35 3.38 0.22 1.50
CA MET A 35 3.92 -1.01 0.95
C MET A 35 5.43 -0.85 0.76
N ASP A 36 6.20 -1.78 1.32
CA ASP A 36 7.63 -1.92 1.03
C ASP A 36 7.88 -3.30 0.43
N ASP A 37 8.39 -3.33 -0.80
CA ASP A 37 8.55 -4.54 -1.61
C ASP A 37 10.01 -4.72 -1.99
N ASN A 38 10.56 -5.88 -1.64
CA ASN A 38 11.92 -6.29 -1.99
C ASN A 38 11.95 -7.79 -2.32
N LEU A 39 13.13 -8.27 -2.77
CA LEU A 39 13.29 -9.66 -3.22
C LEU A 39 12.93 -10.70 -2.14
N ALA A 40 13.07 -10.36 -0.86
CA ALA A 40 12.79 -11.27 0.23
C ALA A 40 11.33 -11.26 0.67
N HIS A 41 10.69 -10.09 0.69
CA HIS A 41 9.31 -9.94 1.13
C HIS A 41 8.65 -8.66 0.62
N CYS A 42 7.33 -8.62 0.73
CA CYS A 42 6.53 -7.41 0.66
C CYS A 42 5.80 -7.21 2.00
N SER A 43 5.97 -6.06 2.65
CA SER A 43 5.23 -5.68 3.87
C SER A 43 4.10 -4.68 3.53
N TYR A 44 3.04 -4.70 4.36
CA TYR A 44 1.87 -3.84 4.23
C TYR A 44 1.49 -3.30 5.61
N GLU A 45 1.21 -2.00 5.72
CA GLU A 45 0.88 -1.35 7.00
C GLU A 45 0.07 -0.06 6.81
N ALA A 46 -0.32 0.58 7.91
CA ALA A 46 -1.09 1.84 7.94
C ALA A 46 -2.49 1.76 7.32
N GLY A 47 -3.21 2.89 7.38
CA GLY A 47 -4.56 3.02 6.86
C GLY A 47 -5.53 2.05 7.53
N MET A 48 -6.18 1.21 6.74
CA MET A 48 -7.13 0.22 7.27
C MET A 48 -6.47 -0.87 8.13
N LEU A 49 -5.16 -1.09 8.00
CA LEU A 49 -4.43 -2.11 8.76
C LEU A 49 -4.09 -1.67 10.19
N GLU A 50 -4.37 -0.41 10.54
CA GLU A 50 -4.23 0.10 11.92
C GLU A 50 -5.31 -0.45 12.87
N ASP A 51 -6.46 -0.87 12.34
CA ASP A 51 -7.49 -1.54 13.14
C ASP A 51 -7.29 -3.07 13.06
N PRO A 52 -6.82 -3.72 14.14
CA PRO A 52 -6.59 -5.16 14.15
C PRO A 52 -7.88 -5.99 14.04
N ASN A 53 -9.06 -5.37 14.18
CA ASN A 53 -10.34 -6.04 13.99
C ASN A 53 -10.80 -6.06 12.53
N LEU A 54 -10.14 -5.30 11.64
CA LEU A 54 -10.43 -5.31 10.21
C LEU A 54 -9.62 -6.41 9.52
N THR A 55 -10.32 -7.22 8.74
CA THR A 55 -9.67 -8.23 7.89
C THR A 55 -9.11 -7.56 6.64
N SER A 56 -7.88 -7.90 6.30
CA SER A 56 -7.24 -7.42 5.07
C SER A 56 -7.97 -7.88 3.80
N PRO A 57 -8.13 -7.02 2.78
CA PRO A 57 -8.65 -7.38 1.47
C PRO A 57 -7.79 -8.47 0.80
N GLU A 58 -8.42 -9.38 0.04
CA GLU A 58 -7.69 -10.44 -0.67
C GLU A 58 -6.78 -9.90 -1.79
N ASP A 59 -7.17 -8.79 -2.44
CA ASP A 59 -6.43 -8.16 -3.53
C ASP A 59 -5.23 -7.32 -3.04
N MET A 60 -4.99 -7.28 -1.73
CA MET A 60 -3.81 -6.67 -1.12
C MET A 60 -2.55 -7.51 -1.34
N TRP A 61 -2.67 -8.84 -1.39
CA TRP A 61 -1.52 -9.74 -1.43
C TRP A 61 -0.98 -9.87 -2.86
N THR A 62 0.23 -9.35 -3.12
CA THR A 62 0.83 -9.35 -4.47
C THR A 62 1.76 -10.52 -4.75
N HIS A 63 2.39 -11.10 -3.71
CA HIS A 63 3.39 -12.16 -3.87
C HIS A 63 2.84 -13.57 -3.66
N THR A 64 1.73 -13.71 -2.94
CA THR A 64 1.16 -14.99 -2.55
C THR A 64 -0.31 -15.07 -2.95
N ILE A 65 -0.76 -16.29 -3.25
CA ILE A 65 -2.18 -16.60 -3.36
C ILE A 65 -2.69 -17.10 -2.00
N SER A 66 -3.97 -16.87 -1.73
CA SER A 66 -4.63 -17.46 -0.57
C SER A 66 -4.43 -18.98 -0.57
N PRO A 67 -4.12 -19.61 0.58
CA PRO A 67 -4.04 -21.07 0.67
C PRO A 67 -5.32 -21.78 0.22
N LEU A 68 -6.49 -21.12 0.34
CA LEU A 68 -7.78 -21.65 -0.15
C LEU A 68 -7.87 -21.70 -1.68
N LYS A 69 -6.97 -21.00 -2.37
CA LYS A 69 -6.86 -20.93 -3.84
C LYS A 69 -5.57 -21.59 -4.35
N ALA A 70 -4.77 -22.19 -3.47
CA ALA A 70 -3.54 -22.86 -3.85
C ALA A 70 -3.83 -24.13 -4.67
N PRO A 71 -2.94 -24.54 -5.60
CA PRO A 71 -3.09 -25.82 -6.29
C PRO A 71 -3.09 -27.00 -5.30
N ASP A 72 -4.04 -27.92 -5.47
CA ASP A 72 -4.14 -29.14 -4.66
C ASP A 72 -2.98 -30.12 -4.91
N THR A 73 -2.31 -29.98 -6.05
CA THR A 73 -1.14 -30.78 -6.43
C THR A 73 0.16 -30.05 -6.08
N PRO A 74 1.06 -30.66 -5.30
CA PRO A 74 2.34 -30.06 -4.95
C PRO A 74 3.24 -29.89 -6.18
N SER A 75 4.12 -28.89 -6.14
CA SER A 75 5.17 -28.69 -7.16
C SER A 75 6.25 -29.76 -7.01
N SER A 76 6.75 -30.26 -8.16
CA SER A 76 7.82 -31.25 -8.27
C SER A 76 9.20 -30.70 -7.97
#